data_AF-A0A0U5G0W4-F1
#
_entry.id   AF-A0A0U5G0W4-F1
#
_cell.length_a   1.000
_cell.length_b   1.000
_cell.length_c   1.000
_cell.angle_alpha   90.00
_cell.angle_beta   90.00
_cell.angle_gamma   90.00
#
_symmetry.space_group_name_H-M   'P 1'
#
loop_
_entity.id
_entity.type
_entity.pdbx_description
1 polymer ?
#
loop_
_entity_poly.entity_id
_entity_poly.type
_entity_poly.pdbx_seq_one_letter_code
_entity_poly.pdbx_strand_id
1 'polypeptide(L)'
;MNDICGHDKGDDVLAKTAIILQSKITCPHCGHHEVEVMPSDACQFFYDCKGCGIVLRPKPGDCCVFCSYGSVPCPPIQADKSCGCG
;
A
#
# COMPACT_ATOMS: atom_id res chain seq x y z
N MET A 1 -28.75 36.16 6.13
CA MET A 1 -29.05 34.76 5.73
C MET A 1 -28.66 34.58 4.27
N ASN A 2 -27.36 34.39 4.00
CA ASN A 2 -26.92 33.74 2.77
C ASN A 2 -25.52 33.20 3.00
N ASP A 3 -25.49 31.94 3.36
CA ASP A 3 -24.35 31.04 3.46
C ASP A 3 -23.63 30.92 2.13
N ILE A 4 -22.32 31.18 2.07
CA ILE A 4 -21.37 30.43 1.24
C ILE A 4 -20.02 30.39 1.98
N CYS A 5 -19.88 29.45 2.93
CA CYS A 5 -18.56 28.93 3.28
C CYS A 5 -18.13 28.02 2.12
N GLY A 6 -17.05 28.41 1.44
CA GLY A 6 -16.32 27.53 0.55
C GLY A 6 -15.89 26.28 1.31
N HIS A 7 -16.33 25.13 0.83
CA HIS A 7 -15.70 23.86 1.12
C HIS A 7 -15.45 23.18 -0.21
N ASP A 8 -14.21 23.30 -0.65
CA ASP A 8 -13.50 22.42 -1.53
C ASP A 8 -13.69 20.98 -1.03
N LYS A 9 -14.75 20.32 -1.49
CA LYS A 9 -14.77 18.87 -1.53
C LYS A 9 -14.59 18.54 -2.99
N GLY A 10 -13.33 18.46 -3.39
CA GLY A 10 -12.95 17.62 -4.51
C GLY A 10 -13.38 16.22 -4.14
N ASP A 11 -14.64 15.91 -4.46
CA ASP A 11 -15.11 14.56 -4.61
C ASP A 11 -14.16 13.87 -5.60
N ASP A 12 -13.60 12.76 -5.15
CA ASP A 12 -12.63 11.92 -5.82
C ASP A 12 -13.18 11.38 -7.16
N VAL A 13 -13.30 12.25 -8.15
CA VAL A 13 -13.44 11.88 -9.55
C VAL A 13 -12.07 11.38 -9.99
N LEU A 14 -12.01 10.08 -10.28
CA LEU A 14 -11.44 9.51 -11.52
C LEU A 14 -10.70 8.20 -11.24
N ALA A 15 -11.36 7.10 -11.61
CA ALA A 15 -10.78 5.89 -12.18
C ALA A 15 -9.24 5.85 -12.24
N LYS A 16 -8.61 5.54 -11.09
CA LYS A 16 -7.19 5.18 -11.02
C LYS A 16 -7.14 3.69 -11.32
N THR A 17 -6.36 3.28 -12.33
CA THR A 17 -6.08 1.89 -12.69
C THR A 17 -6.13 1.00 -11.44
N ALA A 18 -7.08 0.06 -11.36
CA ALA A 18 -7.52 -0.55 -10.09
C ALA A 18 -6.35 -0.97 -9.17
N ILE A 19 -5.92 -0.05 -8.30
CA ILE A 19 -4.80 -0.27 -7.40
C ILE A 19 -5.30 -1.25 -6.34
N ILE A 20 -4.67 -2.41 -6.26
CA ILE A 20 -5.03 -3.42 -5.27
C ILE A 20 -4.35 -2.99 -3.97
N LEU A 21 -5.16 -2.49 -3.04
CA LEU A 21 -4.69 -2.10 -1.70
C LEU A 21 -4.55 -3.32 -0.78
N GLN A 22 -5.23 -4.43 -1.06
CA GLN A 22 -5.13 -5.64 -0.24
C GLN A 22 -3.90 -6.46 -0.64
N SER A 23 -2.94 -6.62 0.28
CA SER A 23 -1.76 -7.46 0.07
C SER A 23 -1.60 -8.44 1.23
N LYS A 24 -1.42 -9.72 0.89
CA LYS A 24 -1.13 -10.75 1.88
C LYS A 24 0.34 -10.63 2.26
N ILE A 25 0.63 -10.10 3.44
CA ILE A 25 1.98 -10.04 3.98
C ILE A 25 2.31 -11.36 4.68
N THR A 26 3.49 -11.92 4.41
CA THR A 26 3.95 -13.16 5.01
C THR A 26 5.25 -12.93 5.78
N CYS A 27 5.25 -13.25 7.06
CA CYS A 27 6.42 -13.13 7.91
C CYS A 27 7.40 -14.29 7.66
N PRO A 28 8.66 -14.01 7.25
CA PRO A 28 9.65 -15.06 7.01
C PRO A 28 10.20 -15.68 8.30
N HIS A 29 9.96 -15.08 9.47
CA HIS A 29 10.49 -15.56 10.75
C HIS A 29 9.58 -16.61 11.40
N CYS A 30 8.26 -16.43 11.34
CA CYS A 30 7.29 -17.34 11.98
C CYS A 30 6.32 -18.01 11.00
N GLY A 31 6.30 -17.60 9.73
CA GLY A 31 5.35 -18.10 8.73
C GLY A 31 3.93 -17.54 8.82
N HIS A 32 3.67 -16.66 9.80
CA HIS A 32 2.39 -15.96 9.93
C HIS A 32 2.11 -15.13 8.69
N HIS A 33 0.85 -15.12 8.26
CA HIS A 33 0.43 -14.35 7.10
C HIS A 33 -0.97 -13.81 7.29
N GLU A 34 -1.17 -12.59 6.82
CA GLU A 34 -2.44 -11.88 6.94
C GLU A 34 -2.63 -10.93 5.77
N VAL A 35 -3.89 -10.65 5.45
CA VAL A 35 -4.26 -9.70 4.41
C VAL A 35 -4.34 -8.34 5.05
N GLU A 36 -3.39 -7.47 4.73
CA GLU A 36 -3.38 -6.08 5.20
C GLU A 36 -3.78 -5.14 4.08
N VAL A 37 -4.39 -4.02 4.45
CA VAL A 37 -4.71 -2.93 3.53
C VAL A 37 -3.51 -1.99 3.49
N MET A 38 -2.83 -1.96 2.35
CA MET A 38 -1.75 -1.03 2.07
C MET A 38 -2.32 0.40 2.03
N PRO A 39 -1.72 1.36 2.74
CA PRO A 39 -2.09 2.76 2.60
C PRO A 39 -1.84 3.22 1.16
N SER A 40 -2.84 3.86 0.56
CA SER A 40 -2.75 4.38 -0.81
C SER A 40 -1.78 5.56 -0.97
N ASP A 41 -1.40 6.18 0.14
CA ASP A 41 -0.67 7.44 0.18
C ASP A 41 0.85 7.28 0.40
N ALA A 42 1.34 6.11 0.82
CA ALA A 42 2.78 5.91 1.09
C ALA A 42 3.24 4.44 1.09
N CYS A 43 4.56 4.26 0.93
CA CYS A 43 5.24 2.97 1.11
C CYS A 43 5.47 2.68 2.61
N GLN A 44 4.98 1.53 3.07
CA GLN A 44 5.20 1.08 4.45
C GLN A 44 6.57 0.39 4.61
N PHE A 45 7.52 1.07 5.24
CA PHE A 45 8.87 0.56 5.41
C PHE A 45 9.02 -0.42 6.59
N PHE A 46 8.14 -0.33 7.58
CA PHE A 46 8.17 -1.20 8.75
C PHE A 46 6.82 -1.88 8.92
N TYR A 47 6.84 -3.18 9.21
CA TYR A 47 5.64 -3.94 9.53
C TYR A 47 5.85 -4.73 10.80
N ASP A 48 4.97 -4.51 11.78
CA ASP A 48 4.97 -5.27 13.02
C ASP A 48 4.18 -6.56 12.81
N CYS A 49 4.86 -7.70 12.90
CA CYS A 49 4.23 -8.99 12.67
C CYS A 49 3.28 -9.35 13.81
N LYS A 50 1.97 -9.40 13.55
CA LYS A 50 0.96 -9.77 14.57
C LYS A 50 1.11 -11.19 15.13
N GLY A 51 1.86 -12.07 14.44
CA GLY A 51 2.10 -13.44 14.89
C GLY A 51 3.26 -13.60 15.89
N CYS A 52 4.34 -12.82 15.76
CA CYS A 52 5.54 -12.97 16.60
C CYS A 52 6.08 -11.64 17.18
N GLY A 53 5.49 -10.50 16.83
CA GLY A 53 5.88 -9.16 17.28
C GLY A 53 7.20 -8.64 16.71
N ILE A 54 7.78 -9.29 15.70
CA ILE A 54 9.01 -8.80 15.07
C ILE A 54 8.70 -7.68 14.08
N VAL A 55 9.53 -6.66 14.06
CA VAL A 55 9.48 -5.60 13.05
C VAL A 55 10.22 -6.05 11.79
N LEU A 56 9.45 -6.33 10.73
CA LEU A 56 9.98 -6.61 9.40
C LEU A 56 10.43 -5.31 8.72
N ARG A 57 11.52 -5.41 7.96
CA ARG A 57 12.09 -4.35 7.11
C ARG A 57 12.24 -4.86 5.68
N PRO A 58 12.08 -4.03 4.65
CA PRO A 58 12.27 -4.44 3.26
C PRO A 58 13.65 -5.03 3.03
N LYS A 59 13.71 -5.94 2.07
CA LYS A 59 14.97 -6.47 1.56
C LYS A 59 15.73 -5.39 0.79
N PRO A 60 17.08 -5.50 0.70
CA PRO A 60 17.87 -4.61 -0.12
C PRO A 60 17.38 -4.63 -1.58
N GLY A 61 17.08 -3.47 -2.15
CA GLY A 61 16.55 -3.33 -3.51
C GLY A 61 15.02 -3.22 -3.61
N ASP A 62 14.29 -3.48 -2.52
CA ASP A 62 12.85 -3.30 -2.47
C ASP A 62 12.44 -1.98 -1.82
N CYS A 63 11.28 -1.50 -2.24
CA CYS A 63 10.73 -0.21 -1.85
C CYS A 63 10.16 -0.19 -0.41
N CYS A 64 9.61 -1.32 0.06
CA CYS A 64 8.77 -1.41 1.26
C CYS A 64 8.54 -2.88 1.65
N VAL A 65 7.97 -3.13 2.83
CA VAL A 65 7.72 -4.51 3.32
C VAL A 65 6.79 -5.32 2.41
N PHE A 66 5.84 -4.67 1.74
CA PHE A 66 4.95 -5.32 0.78
C PHE A 66 5.64 -5.67 -0.54
N CYS A 67 6.61 -4.85 -0.99
CA CYS A 67 7.49 -5.19 -2.12
C CYS A 67 8.28 -6.49 -1.84
N SER A 68 8.76 -6.67 -0.60
CA SER A 68 9.62 -7.80 -0.23
C SER A 68 8.90 -9.07 0.23
N TYR A 69 7.75 -8.91 0.91
CA TYR A 69 7.05 -9.99 1.62
C TYR A 69 5.54 -10.03 1.33
N GLY A 70 5.03 -9.08 0.56
CA GLY A 70 3.62 -9.03 0.15
C GLY A 70 3.36 -9.87 -1.09
N SER A 71 2.11 -10.30 -1.24
CA SER A 71 1.65 -10.95 -2.48
C SER A 71 1.46 -9.97 -3.64
N VAL A 72 1.15 -8.71 -3.31
CA VAL A 72 0.93 -7.63 -4.27
C VAL A 72 1.92 -6.50 -3.96
N PRO A 73 2.61 -5.92 -4.97
CA PRO A 73 3.56 -4.82 -4.78
C PRO A 73 2.87 -3.55 -4.29
N CYS A 74 3.65 -2.58 -3.81
CA CYS A 74 3.10 -1.34 -3.25
C CYS A 74 2.31 -0.50 -4.29
N PRO A 75 1.38 0.36 -3.82
CA PRO A 75 0.57 1.20 -4.70
C PRO A 75 1.35 2.03 -5.74
N PRO A 76 2.48 2.69 -5.39
CA PRO A 76 3.27 3.42 -6.38
C PRO A 76 3.78 2.54 -7.54
N ILE A 77 4.23 1.32 -7.26
CA ILE A 77 4.73 0.40 -8.30
C ILE A 77 3.59 -0.13 -9.17
N GLN A 78 2.42 -0.39 -8.58
CA GLN A 78 1.23 -0.78 -9.34
C GLN A 78 0.79 0.34 -10.29
N ALA A 79 0.82 1.59 -9.84
CA ALA A 79 0.51 2.76 -10.65
C ALA A 79 1.53 2.95 -11.78
N ASP A 80 2.83 2.82 -11.49
CA ASP A 80 3.90 2.96 -12.48
C ASP A 80 3.80 1.89 -13.60
N LYS A 81 3.56 0.63 -13.21
CA LYS A 81 3.33 -0.48 -14.16
C LYS A 81 2.07 -0.32 -15.01
N SER A 82 1.10 0.47 -14.57
CA SER A 82 -0.12 0.72 -15.34
C SER A 82 0.06 1.74 -16.46
N CYS A 83 1.16 2.50 -16.45
CA CYS A 83 1.52 3.46 -17.50
C CYS A 83 2.56 2.85 -18.47
N GLY A 84 2.21 1.72 -19.08
CA GLY A 84 2.96 1.17 -20.21
C GLY A 84 2.61 1.90 -21.51
N CYS A 85 3.20 3.07 -21.78
CA CYS A 85 3.29 3.58 -23.15
C CYS A 85 4.53 2.96 -23.79
N GLY A 86 4.32 1.95 -24.64
CA GLY A 86 5.26 1.47 -25.64
C GLY A 86 4.76 1.81 -27.03
#